data_AF-A0A831WN94-F1
#
_entry.id   AF-A0A831WN94-F1
#
_cell.length_a   1.000
_cell.length_b   1.000
_cell.length_c   1.000
_cell.angle_alpha   90.00
_cell.angle_beta   90.00
_cell.angle_gamma   90.00
#
_symmetry.space_group_name_H-M   'P 1'
#
loop_
_entity.id
_entity.type
_entity.pdbx_description
1 polymer ?
#
loop_
_entity_poly.entity_id
_entity_poly.type
_entity_poly.pdbx_seq_one_letter_code
_entity_poly.pdbx_strand_id
1 'polypeptide(L)'
;MTISIEKHPCFNDTSRHTFGRIHLPVAPKCNIQCNYCNRKFDCLNENRPGVTSKVLTPHQALHYLHKAVELSPNIAVVGIAGPGDPFANPEETMETLRLVREHYPDMLLCVATNGLNVLLYIEELSELQVSHVTLTINAVDPEIGAEIYAWVRYRKKMYRDVRAAEMLLRNQLEALGKLKDCGITAKINSIIIPGVNDRHVIEVARKTAELGADIFNCLPYYNTTETVFENIPEPHPELVASIQKKTAEYLPQMKHCARCRADAIGIIGQENSEEIMKELQEAANMPRKPQEYRPYVAVTSMEGVLVNQHLGEADRFLVYAMDPTSDRPVLVESRQAPPSGGGSMRWEAVATLLSDCRTLLVNGVGPSPEKILTSSGLEIYTLDGVIEDGVRGVFSGRDMTHLSRISQMHACKTSCSGTGGGSG
;
A
#
# COMPACT_ATOMS: atom_id res chain seq x y z
N MET A 1 -6.16 25.73 -12.58
CA MET A 1 -7.46 25.28 -13.13
C MET A 1 -7.95 24.16 -12.23
N THR A 2 -9.21 24.16 -11.83
CA THR A 2 -9.80 23.12 -10.98
C THR A 2 -10.21 21.93 -11.86
N ILE A 3 -9.75 20.71 -11.57
CA ILE A 3 -10.09 19.51 -12.35
C ILE A 3 -11.59 19.20 -12.16
N SER A 4 -12.33 19.02 -13.26
CA SER A 4 -13.76 18.70 -13.20
C SER A 4 -13.98 17.30 -12.63
N ILE A 5 -14.79 17.21 -11.57
CA ILE A 5 -15.16 15.95 -10.91
C ILE A 5 -16.25 15.17 -11.65
N GLU A 6 -16.82 15.73 -12.71
CA GLU A 6 -17.97 15.13 -13.42
C GLU A 6 -17.66 13.74 -13.96
N LYS A 7 -16.39 13.47 -14.32
CA LYS A 7 -15.95 12.17 -14.85
C LYS A 7 -15.76 11.08 -13.78
N HIS A 8 -15.94 11.39 -12.49
CA HIS A 8 -15.69 10.41 -11.44
C HIS A 8 -16.84 9.38 -11.34
N PRO A 9 -16.64 8.09 -11.69
CA PRO A 9 -17.73 7.13 -11.79
C PRO A 9 -18.33 6.75 -10.43
N CYS A 10 -17.57 6.85 -9.33
CA CYS A 10 -18.08 6.59 -7.98
C CYS A 10 -18.86 7.76 -7.34
N PHE A 11 -18.73 8.98 -7.88
CA PHE A 11 -19.32 10.19 -7.28
C PHE A 11 -20.34 10.85 -8.21
N ASN A 12 -20.34 10.51 -9.50
CA ASN A 12 -21.33 10.92 -10.48
C ASN A 12 -21.98 9.71 -11.16
N ASP A 13 -23.25 9.45 -10.84
CA ASP A 13 -24.01 8.30 -11.36
C ASP A 13 -24.14 8.31 -12.89
N THR A 14 -24.13 9.50 -13.50
CA THR A 14 -24.19 9.63 -14.97
C THR A 14 -22.90 9.15 -15.66
N SER A 15 -21.77 9.21 -14.97
CA SER A 15 -20.45 8.85 -15.50
C SER A 15 -20.09 7.38 -15.29
N ARG A 16 -20.82 6.66 -14.42
CA ARG A 16 -20.45 5.30 -13.98
C ARG A 16 -20.37 4.26 -15.09
N HIS A 17 -21.07 4.49 -16.21
CA HIS A 17 -21.14 3.59 -17.37
C HIS A 17 -20.26 4.05 -18.54
N THR A 18 -19.58 5.20 -18.42
CA THR A 18 -18.80 5.80 -19.50
C THR A 18 -17.33 5.88 -19.14
N PHE A 19 -17.03 6.33 -17.92
CA PHE A 19 -15.67 6.54 -17.45
C PHE A 19 -15.21 5.40 -16.56
N GLY A 20 -14.00 4.93 -16.84
CA GLY A 20 -13.33 3.91 -16.05
C GLY A 20 -12.58 4.48 -14.86
N ARG A 21 -12.27 3.60 -13.91
CA ARG A 21 -11.30 3.83 -12.84
C ARG A 21 -10.25 2.73 -12.84
N ILE A 22 -9.09 3.02 -12.27
CA ILE A 22 -8.05 2.04 -11.97
C ILE A 22 -7.65 2.19 -10.50
N HIS A 23 -7.52 1.08 -9.79
CA HIS A 23 -6.91 1.06 -8.47
C HIS A 23 -5.47 0.55 -8.55
N LEU A 24 -4.55 1.24 -7.88
CA LEU A 24 -3.14 0.89 -7.83
C LEU A 24 -2.81 0.24 -6.48
N PRO A 25 -2.49 -1.07 -6.44
CA PRO A 25 -2.31 -1.83 -5.20
C PRO A 25 -0.92 -1.61 -4.59
N VAL A 26 -0.68 -0.43 -4.04
CA VAL A 26 0.64 -0.02 -3.49
C VAL A 26 0.70 -0.02 -1.95
N ALA A 27 -0.41 -0.33 -1.28
CA ALA A 27 -0.55 -0.13 0.16
C ALA A 27 -0.79 -1.43 0.95
N PRO A 28 0.18 -2.36 1.08
CA PRO A 28 -0.06 -3.69 1.67
C PRO A 28 -0.27 -3.69 3.19
N LYS A 29 0.40 -2.81 3.94
CA LYS A 29 0.29 -2.77 5.41
C LYS A 29 -1.03 -2.14 5.83
N CYS A 30 -1.51 -2.45 7.03
CA CYS A 30 -2.58 -1.69 7.66
C CYS A 30 -2.28 -1.51 9.16
N ASN A 31 -2.80 -0.44 9.74
CA ASN A 31 -2.51 0.05 11.08
C ASN A 31 -3.66 -0.20 12.08
N ILE A 32 -4.75 -0.84 11.67
CA ILE A 32 -5.83 -1.32 12.53
C ILE A 32 -6.16 -2.78 12.24
N GLN A 33 -6.92 -3.44 13.10
CA GLN A 33 -7.56 -4.72 12.82
C GLN A 33 -9.06 -4.63 13.10
N CYS A 34 -9.85 -4.71 12.04
CA CYS A 34 -11.30 -4.85 12.14
C CYS A 34 -11.65 -6.31 12.43
N ASN A 35 -12.66 -6.55 13.26
CA ASN A 35 -13.12 -7.90 13.62
C ASN A 35 -13.80 -8.65 12.46
N TYR A 36 -14.20 -7.94 11.40
CA TYR A 36 -14.67 -8.51 10.15
C TYR A 36 -13.58 -8.78 9.11
N CYS A 37 -12.31 -8.42 9.35
CA CYS A 37 -11.25 -8.44 8.33
C CYS A 37 -10.28 -9.62 8.49
N ASN A 38 -10.04 -10.35 7.39
CA ASN A 38 -8.95 -11.32 7.26
C ASN A 38 -7.80 -10.73 6.42
N ARG A 39 -6.59 -10.70 6.99
CA ARG A 39 -5.40 -10.06 6.40
C ARG A 39 -4.76 -10.82 5.24
N LYS A 40 -5.26 -12.02 4.93
CA LYS A 40 -4.91 -12.77 3.71
C LYS A 40 -5.47 -12.12 2.44
N PHE A 41 -6.47 -11.24 2.60
CA PHE A 41 -7.20 -10.60 1.52
C PHE A 41 -7.10 -9.08 1.60
N ASP A 42 -7.48 -8.43 0.50
CA ASP A 42 -7.60 -6.98 0.37
C ASP A 42 -8.62 -6.41 1.38
N CYS A 43 -8.42 -5.14 1.73
CA CYS A 43 -9.15 -4.42 2.76
C CYS A 43 -10.66 -4.44 2.50
N LEU A 44 -11.43 -5.06 3.40
CA LEU A 44 -12.89 -5.17 3.24
C LEU A 44 -13.65 -3.85 3.31
N ASN A 45 -13.01 -2.76 3.73
CA ASN A 45 -13.63 -1.43 3.76
C ASN A 45 -13.99 -0.90 2.37
N GLU A 46 -13.21 -1.28 1.35
CA GLU A 46 -13.44 -0.85 -0.04
C GLU A 46 -13.64 -2.04 -0.99
N ASN A 47 -13.10 -3.20 -0.63
CA ASN A 47 -13.01 -4.36 -1.50
C ASN A 47 -14.10 -5.39 -1.20
N ARG A 48 -14.50 -6.13 -2.23
CA ARG A 48 -15.30 -7.35 -2.06
C ARG A 48 -14.48 -8.43 -1.34
N PRO A 49 -15.09 -9.30 -0.52
CA PRO A 49 -14.38 -10.33 0.22
C PRO A 49 -13.61 -11.33 -0.67
N GLY A 50 -12.52 -11.90 -0.12
CA GLY A 50 -11.78 -13.01 -0.73
C GLY A 50 -10.84 -12.62 -1.88
N VAL A 51 -10.59 -11.33 -2.11
CA VAL A 51 -9.71 -10.84 -3.18
C VAL A 51 -8.30 -10.64 -2.63
N THR A 52 -7.28 -11.03 -3.39
CA THR A 52 -5.88 -10.69 -3.08
C THR A 52 -5.26 -10.03 -4.30
N SER A 53 -4.91 -8.75 -4.18
CA SER A 53 -4.22 -8.02 -5.24
C SER A 53 -2.71 -8.23 -5.16
N LYS A 54 -2.05 -8.22 -6.32
CA LYS A 54 -0.58 -8.16 -6.37
C LYS A 54 -0.12 -6.79 -5.90
N VAL A 55 0.87 -6.76 -5.01
CA VAL A 55 1.43 -5.52 -4.49
C VAL A 55 2.44 -4.97 -5.50
N LEU A 56 2.30 -3.71 -5.86
CA LEU A 56 3.24 -2.99 -6.72
C LEU A 56 4.02 -1.95 -5.92
N THR A 57 5.24 -1.67 -6.35
CA THR A 57 5.95 -0.44 -5.97
C THR A 57 5.36 0.77 -6.72
N PRO A 58 5.59 2.01 -6.27
CA PRO A 58 5.06 3.19 -6.94
C PRO A 58 5.40 3.30 -8.43
N HIS A 59 6.63 2.93 -8.80
CA HIS A 59 7.10 3.01 -10.18
C HIS A 59 6.57 1.84 -11.03
N GLN A 60 6.44 0.62 -10.47
CA GLN A 60 5.72 -0.46 -11.14
C GLN A 60 4.24 -0.11 -11.34
N ALA A 61 3.61 0.56 -10.38
CA ALA A 61 2.22 1.02 -10.49
C ALA A 61 2.05 2.08 -11.58
N LEU A 62 3.00 3.00 -11.73
CA LEU A 62 3.02 3.94 -12.85
C LEU A 62 3.16 3.22 -14.20
N HIS A 63 4.05 2.22 -14.29
CA HIS A 63 4.20 1.41 -15.50
C HIS A 63 2.89 0.69 -15.86
N TYR A 64 2.27 0.05 -14.87
CA TYR A 64 0.98 -0.62 -15.03
C TYR A 64 -0.12 0.37 -15.47
N LEU A 65 -0.14 1.59 -14.91
CA LEU A 65 -1.06 2.63 -15.31
C LEU A 65 -0.91 3.01 -16.80
N HIS A 66 0.32 3.16 -17.29
CA HIS A 66 0.56 3.44 -18.71
C HIS A 66 -0.06 2.36 -19.60
N LYS A 67 0.16 1.09 -19.28
CA LYS A 67 -0.40 -0.06 -20.02
C LYS A 67 -1.92 -0.13 -19.92
N ALA A 68 -2.47 0.11 -18.74
CA ALA A 68 -3.90 0.15 -18.51
C ALA A 68 -4.59 1.25 -19.36
N VAL A 69 -4.02 2.44 -19.43
CA VAL A 69 -4.58 3.55 -20.23
C VAL A 69 -4.48 3.28 -21.73
N GLU A 70 -3.40 2.62 -22.20
CA GLU A 70 -3.27 2.16 -23.59
C GLU A 70 -4.40 1.18 -23.96
N LEU A 71 -4.70 0.23 -23.06
CA LEU A 71 -5.74 -0.80 -23.26
C LEU A 71 -7.17 -0.27 -23.03
N SER A 72 -7.33 0.70 -22.13
CA SER A 72 -8.63 1.26 -21.72
C SER A 72 -8.56 2.79 -21.65
N PRO A 73 -8.66 3.49 -22.80
CA PRO A 73 -8.51 4.94 -22.87
C PRO A 73 -9.59 5.74 -22.14
N ASN A 74 -10.69 5.10 -21.72
CA ASN A 74 -11.77 5.73 -20.98
C ASN A 74 -11.53 5.81 -19.46
N ILE A 75 -10.39 5.33 -18.96
CA ILE A 75 -10.00 5.49 -17.56
C ILE A 75 -9.80 6.99 -17.27
N ALA A 76 -10.60 7.52 -16.35
CA ALA A 76 -10.53 8.93 -15.94
C ALA A 76 -10.06 9.12 -14.49
N VAL A 77 -10.04 8.04 -13.70
CA VAL A 77 -9.78 8.08 -12.27
C VAL A 77 -8.71 7.07 -11.87
N VAL A 78 -7.73 7.51 -11.07
CA VAL A 78 -6.77 6.64 -10.38
C VAL A 78 -7.05 6.68 -8.89
N GLY A 79 -7.23 5.50 -8.30
CA GLY A 79 -7.49 5.31 -6.88
C GLY A 79 -6.39 4.51 -6.18
N ILE A 80 -6.18 4.76 -4.89
CA ILE A 80 -5.42 3.87 -4.01
C ILE A 80 -6.33 3.42 -2.86
N ALA A 81 -6.61 2.12 -2.80
CA ALA A 81 -7.62 1.54 -1.89
C ALA A 81 -7.16 0.29 -1.13
N GLY A 82 -5.88 -0.10 -1.24
CA GLY A 82 -5.37 -1.29 -0.56
C GLY A 82 -4.10 -1.88 -1.18
N PRO A 83 -3.76 -3.15 -0.87
CA PRO A 83 -4.55 -4.16 -0.14
C PRO A 83 -4.85 -3.89 1.34
N GLY A 84 -4.06 -3.08 2.02
CA GLY A 84 -4.22 -2.65 3.41
C GLY A 84 -4.83 -1.26 3.54
N ASP A 85 -4.16 -0.37 4.26
CA ASP A 85 -4.54 1.04 4.40
C ASP A 85 -3.46 1.95 3.77
N PRO A 86 -3.82 2.88 2.87
CA PRO A 86 -2.85 3.77 2.23
C PRO A 86 -1.96 4.52 3.22
N PHE A 87 -2.50 5.01 4.34
CA PHE A 87 -1.71 5.77 5.32
C PHE A 87 -1.08 4.92 6.43
N ALA A 88 -1.15 3.59 6.30
CA ALA A 88 -0.18 2.67 6.89
C ALA A 88 1.04 2.43 5.98
N ASN A 89 0.99 2.89 4.73
CA ASN A 89 2.05 2.85 3.70
C ASN A 89 2.21 4.25 3.07
N PRO A 90 2.43 5.31 3.88
CA PRO A 90 2.35 6.67 3.40
C PRO A 90 3.43 7.00 2.37
N GLU A 91 4.63 6.42 2.51
CA GLU A 91 5.75 6.64 1.58
C GLU A 91 5.37 6.16 0.18
N GLU A 92 4.88 4.92 0.07
CA GLU A 92 4.46 4.34 -1.20
C GLU A 92 3.22 5.04 -1.78
N THR A 93 2.22 5.32 -0.93
CA THR A 93 0.97 5.99 -1.36
C THR A 93 1.23 7.37 -1.93
N MET A 94 1.95 8.23 -1.20
CA MET A 94 2.19 9.61 -1.64
C MET A 94 3.09 9.65 -2.87
N GLU A 95 4.10 8.78 -2.93
CA GLU A 95 4.95 8.68 -4.12
C GLU A 95 4.16 8.28 -5.36
N THR A 96 3.26 7.29 -5.27
CA THR A 96 2.37 6.93 -6.38
C THR A 96 1.51 8.10 -6.83
N LEU A 97 0.91 8.86 -5.90
CA LEU A 97 0.08 10.01 -6.25
C LEU A 97 0.88 11.12 -6.94
N ARG A 98 2.11 11.41 -6.47
CA ARG A 98 3.03 12.37 -7.11
C ARG A 98 3.35 11.95 -8.55
N LEU A 99 3.78 10.71 -8.73
CA LEU A 99 4.12 10.15 -10.05
C LEU A 99 2.93 10.22 -11.02
N VAL A 100 1.73 9.84 -10.55
CA VAL A 100 0.52 9.91 -11.39
C VAL A 100 0.18 11.35 -11.72
N ARG A 101 0.23 12.29 -10.77
CA ARG A 101 -0.06 13.70 -11.04
C ARG A 101 0.93 14.29 -12.05
N GLU A 102 2.21 13.94 -11.96
CA GLU A 102 3.25 14.38 -12.90
C GLU A 102 2.98 13.91 -14.34
N HIS A 103 2.62 12.64 -14.52
CA HIS A 103 2.47 12.03 -15.86
C HIS A 103 1.06 12.17 -16.43
N TYR A 104 0.05 12.29 -15.56
CA TYR A 104 -1.37 12.36 -15.90
C TYR A 104 -2.03 13.55 -15.18
N PRO A 105 -1.68 14.80 -15.54
CA PRO A 105 -2.14 15.99 -14.84
C PRO A 105 -3.65 16.19 -14.85
N ASP A 106 -4.37 15.60 -15.79
CA ASP A 106 -5.83 15.69 -15.91
C ASP A 106 -6.59 14.52 -15.24
N MET A 107 -5.88 13.49 -14.75
CA MET A 107 -6.53 12.38 -14.07
C MET A 107 -7.08 12.82 -12.70
N LEU A 108 -8.28 12.33 -12.41
CA LEU A 108 -8.86 12.46 -11.08
C LEU A 108 -8.17 11.46 -10.15
N LEU A 109 -7.66 11.96 -9.02
CA LEU A 109 -7.04 11.14 -8.00
C LEU A 109 -8.01 10.93 -6.84
N CYS A 110 -8.07 9.71 -6.30
CA CYS A 110 -8.78 9.42 -5.08
C CYS A 110 -8.03 8.43 -4.17
N VAL A 111 -8.31 8.50 -2.87
CA VAL A 111 -7.71 7.61 -1.87
C VAL A 111 -8.79 7.14 -0.90
N ALA A 112 -8.73 5.89 -0.49
CA ALA A 112 -9.63 5.35 0.53
C ALA A 112 -8.85 4.82 1.74
N THR A 113 -9.23 5.27 2.93
CA THR A 113 -8.48 4.99 4.16
C THR A 113 -9.41 4.74 5.34
N ASN A 114 -8.92 4.04 6.36
CA ASN A 114 -9.56 3.96 7.66
C ASN A 114 -9.48 5.28 8.46
N GLY A 115 -8.68 6.26 8.02
CA GLY A 115 -8.63 7.60 8.60
C GLY A 115 -7.70 7.78 9.81
N LEU A 116 -7.00 6.73 10.28
CA LEU A 116 -6.14 6.84 11.47
C LEU A 116 -4.94 7.79 11.26
N ASN A 117 -4.30 7.73 10.09
CA ASN A 117 -3.01 8.39 9.84
C ASN A 117 -3.04 9.44 8.73
N VAL A 118 -4.17 9.62 8.05
CA VAL A 118 -4.26 10.50 6.85
C VAL A 118 -4.04 11.98 7.18
N LEU A 119 -4.36 12.41 8.41
CA LEU A 119 -4.35 13.81 8.83
C LEU A 119 -3.06 14.56 8.46
N LEU A 120 -1.89 13.92 8.63
CA LEU A 120 -0.58 14.52 8.36
C LEU A 120 -0.30 14.77 6.86
N TYR A 121 -1.10 14.18 5.97
CA TYR A 121 -0.87 14.20 4.53
C TYR A 121 -1.95 15.01 3.79
N ILE A 122 -3.00 15.49 4.46
CA ILE A 122 -4.14 16.14 3.80
C ILE A 122 -3.74 17.39 3.01
N GLU A 123 -2.79 18.19 3.52
CA GLU A 123 -2.30 19.37 2.81
C GLU A 123 -1.61 18.97 1.50
N GLU A 124 -0.74 17.97 1.54
CA GLU A 124 -0.09 17.44 0.34
C GLU A 124 -1.10 16.77 -0.62
N LEU A 125 -2.12 16.07 -0.12
CA LEU A 125 -3.20 15.54 -0.96
C LEU A 125 -3.93 16.68 -1.69
N SER A 126 -4.15 17.81 -1.02
CA SER A 126 -4.75 19.01 -1.63
C SER A 126 -3.84 19.62 -2.69
N GLU A 127 -2.53 19.72 -2.43
CA GLU A 127 -1.53 20.19 -3.41
C GLU A 127 -1.48 19.31 -4.65
N LEU A 128 -1.58 17.99 -4.47
CA LEU A 128 -1.69 17.00 -5.54
C LEU A 128 -3.07 16.97 -6.22
N GLN A 129 -3.98 17.85 -5.82
CA GLN A 129 -5.35 17.93 -6.34
C GLN A 129 -6.07 16.58 -6.26
N VAL A 130 -5.90 15.87 -5.14
CA VAL A 130 -6.69 14.68 -4.84
C VAL A 130 -8.14 15.10 -4.68
N SER A 131 -8.95 14.65 -5.63
CA SER A 131 -10.34 15.09 -5.77
C SER A 131 -11.24 14.56 -4.66
N HIS A 132 -11.00 13.31 -4.24
CA HIS A 132 -11.86 12.61 -3.30
C HIS A 132 -11.06 11.78 -2.30
N VAL A 133 -11.43 11.85 -1.04
CA VAL A 133 -10.94 10.96 0.01
C VAL A 133 -12.10 10.23 0.63
N THR A 134 -12.02 8.90 0.68
CA THR A 134 -13.01 8.07 1.39
C THR A 134 -12.46 7.71 2.77
N LEU A 135 -13.22 8.03 3.81
CA LEU A 135 -12.96 7.61 5.19
C LEU A 135 -13.92 6.48 5.56
N THR A 136 -13.42 5.39 6.13
CA THR A 136 -14.28 4.35 6.71
C THR A 136 -14.51 4.59 8.19
N ILE A 137 -15.72 5.02 8.55
CA ILE A 137 -16.12 5.31 9.93
C ILE A 137 -17.33 4.42 10.25
N ASN A 138 -17.14 3.40 11.10
CA ASN A 138 -18.21 2.43 11.41
C ASN A 138 -18.93 2.73 12.73
N ALA A 139 -18.37 3.59 13.57
CA ALA A 139 -18.95 3.97 14.86
C ALA A 139 -18.49 5.37 15.28
N VAL A 140 -19.41 6.13 15.88
CA VAL A 140 -19.12 7.41 16.59
C VAL A 140 -19.31 7.30 18.10
N ASP A 141 -19.50 6.07 18.59
CA ASP A 141 -19.55 5.70 20.00
C ASP A 141 -18.35 4.76 20.22
N PRO A 142 -17.39 5.11 21.10
CA PRO A 142 -16.22 4.28 21.37
C PRO A 142 -16.53 2.87 21.90
N GLU A 143 -17.64 2.67 22.62
CA GLU A 143 -18.02 1.34 23.12
C GLU A 143 -18.39 0.42 21.95
N ILE A 144 -19.25 0.89 21.04
CA ILE A 144 -19.60 0.18 19.81
C ILE A 144 -18.35 0.01 18.91
N GLY A 145 -17.49 1.02 18.86
CA GLY A 145 -16.22 0.94 18.13
C GLY A 145 -15.29 -0.14 18.69
N ALA A 146 -15.25 -0.36 20.00
CA ALA A 146 -14.43 -1.38 20.65
C ALA A 146 -14.86 -2.80 20.24
N GLU A 147 -16.15 -3.00 19.96
CA GLU A 147 -16.65 -4.26 19.40
C GLU A 147 -16.19 -4.48 17.96
N ILE A 148 -16.01 -3.41 17.18
CA ILE A 148 -15.66 -3.49 15.75
C ILE A 148 -14.14 -3.65 15.53
N TYR A 149 -13.31 -3.02 16.36
CA TYR A 149 -11.86 -2.95 16.16
C TYR A 149 -11.09 -3.68 17.26
N ALA A 150 -10.44 -4.79 16.92
CA ALA A 150 -9.63 -5.58 17.87
C ALA A 150 -8.43 -4.79 18.43
N TRP A 151 -7.77 -4.02 17.57
CA TRP A 151 -6.63 -3.19 17.95
C TRP A 151 -6.37 -2.06 16.95
N VAL A 152 -5.70 -1.02 17.45
CA VAL A 152 -5.22 0.13 16.67
C VAL A 152 -3.74 0.33 16.98
N ARG A 153 -2.89 0.34 15.96
CA ARG A 153 -1.46 0.63 16.08
C ARG A 153 -1.19 2.07 15.63
N TYR A 154 -1.13 2.97 16.61
CA TYR A 154 -0.84 4.37 16.38
C TYR A 154 0.60 4.70 16.82
N ARG A 155 1.41 5.18 15.88
CA ARG A 155 2.87 5.35 16.04
C ARG A 155 3.51 4.02 16.46
N LYS A 156 4.33 4.03 17.51
CA LYS A 156 5.01 2.83 18.04
C LYS A 156 4.20 2.10 19.13
N LYS A 157 2.94 2.48 19.37
CA LYS A 157 2.10 1.91 20.44
C LYS A 157 0.87 1.19 19.87
N MET A 158 0.49 0.12 20.53
CA MET A 158 -0.72 -0.65 20.23
C MET A 158 -1.77 -0.36 21.30
N TYR A 159 -2.97 -0.03 20.86
CA TYR A 159 -4.15 0.23 21.68
C TYR A 159 -5.18 -0.87 21.43
N ARG A 160 -6.00 -1.19 22.44
CA ARG A 160 -7.09 -2.17 22.40
C ARG A 160 -8.34 -1.60 23.06
N ASP A 161 -9.46 -2.29 22.88
CA ASP A 161 -10.74 -2.00 23.50
C ASP A 161 -11.20 -0.56 23.21
N VAL A 162 -11.96 0.03 24.14
CA VAL A 162 -12.48 1.41 24.04
C VAL A 162 -11.39 2.42 23.71
N ARG A 163 -10.19 2.28 24.28
CA ARG A 163 -9.07 3.20 23.99
C ARG A 163 -8.61 3.15 22.53
N ALA A 164 -8.69 1.99 21.89
CA ALA A 164 -8.41 1.88 20.46
C ALA A 164 -9.47 2.60 19.63
N ALA A 165 -10.75 2.39 19.98
CA ALA A 165 -11.88 3.03 19.31
C ALA A 165 -11.86 4.56 19.47
N GLU A 166 -11.63 5.08 20.68
CA GLU A 166 -11.47 6.51 20.95
C GLU A 166 -10.34 7.13 20.11
N MET A 167 -9.19 6.46 20.07
CA MET A 167 -8.04 6.91 19.29
C MET A 167 -8.38 7.00 17.80
N LEU A 168 -8.96 5.93 17.25
CA LEU A 168 -9.32 5.88 15.84
C LEU A 168 -10.37 6.94 15.50
N LEU A 169 -11.46 7.00 16.27
CA LEU A 169 -12.55 7.96 16.06
C LEU A 169 -12.05 9.40 16.09
N ARG A 170 -11.25 9.77 17.09
CA ARG A 170 -10.69 11.12 17.18
C ARG A 170 -9.91 11.50 15.91
N ASN A 171 -9.01 10.62 15.45
CA ASN A 171 -8.21 10.91 14.25
C ASN A 171 -9.09 10.95 12.98
N GLN A 172 -10.10 10.08 12.87
CA GLN A 172 -11.05 10.08 11.75
C GLN A 172 -11.85 11.38 11.66
N LEU A 173 -12.40 11.87 12.78
CA LEU A 173 -13.19 13.10 12.78
C LEU A 173 -12.31 14.34 12.55
N GLU A 174 -11.10 14.36 13.09
CA GLU A 174 -10.13 15.44 12.85
C GLU A 174 -9.68 15.45 11.37
N ALA A 175 -9.40 14.28 10.80
CA ALA A 175 -9.12 14.13 9.37
C ALA A 175 -10.29 14.62 8.51
N LEU A 176 -11.54 14.27 8.85
CA LEU A 176 -12.72 14.74 8.12
C LEU A 176 -12.79 16.27 8.11
N GLY A 177 -12.65 16.92 9.27
CA GLY A 177 -12.64 18.38 9.36
C GLY A 177 -11.55 18.99 8.48
N LYS A 178 -10.31 18.48 8.58
CA LYS A 178 -9.18 18.99 7.79
C LYS A 178 -9.35 18.76 6.28
N LEU A 179 -9.94 17.65 5.84
CA LEU A 179 -10.28 17.43 4.43
C LEU A 179 -11.21 18.52 3.91
N LYS A 180 -12.20 18.92 4.71
CA LYS A 180 -13.14 19.98 4.35
C LYS A 180 -12.50 21.36 4.34
N ASP A 181 -11.63 21.65 5.30
CA ASP A 181 -10.84 22.89 5.31
C ASP A 181 -9.98 23.03 4.04
N CYS A 182 -9.48 21.92 3.51
CA CYS A 182 -8.72 21.87 2.25
C CYS A 182 -9.59 21.78 0.99
N GLY A 183 -10.93 21.79 1.10
CA GLY A 183 -11.84 21.72 -0.05
C GLY A 183 -11.86 20.37 -0.77
N ILE A 184 -11.41 19.30 -0.12
CA ILE A 184 -11.46 17.94 -0.68
C ILE A 184 -12.86 17.35 -0.46
N THR A 185 -13.39 16.64 -1.45
CA THR A 185 -14.64 15.91 -1.31
C THR A 185 -14.43 14.68 -0.42
N ALA A 186 -15.14 14.62 0.69
CA ALA A 186 -15.06 13.55 1.68
C ALA A 186 -16.26 12.61 1.54
N LYS A 187 -15.98 11.34 1.23
CA LYS A 187 -16.96 10.24 1.27
C LYS A 187 -16.79 9.43 2.53
N ILE A 188 -17.89 9.07 3.18
CA ILE A 188 -17.87 8.17 4.32
C ILE A 188 -18.40 6.80 3.92
N ASN A 189 -17.59 5.77 4.09
CA ASN A 189 -18.06 4.39 4.09
C ASN A 189 -18.40 3.97 5.53
N SER A 190 -19.52 3.28 5.70
CA SER A 190 -19.88 2.62 6.96
C SER A 190 -20.45 1.24 6.67
N ILE A 191 -19.88 0.21 7.29
CA ILE A 191 -20.33 -1.19 7.16
C ILE A 191 -21.45 -1.44 8.19
N ILE A 192 -22.58 -1.93 7.72
CA ILE A 192 -23.73 -2.34 8.53
C ILE A 192 -23.48 -3.75 9.06
N ILE A 193 -23.22 -3.87 10.35
CA ILE A 193 -22.91 -5.11 11.05
C ILE A 193 -24.11 -5.44 11.96
N PRO A 194 -24.92 -6.46 11.63
CA PRO A 194 -26.09 -6.85 12.42
C PRO A 194 -25.77 -7.11 13.88
N GLY A 195 -26.57 -6.53 14.77
CA GLY A 195 -26.42 -6.68 16.22
C GLY A 195 -25.24 -5.93 16.85
N VAL A 196 -24.41 -5.25 16.06
CA VAL A 196 -23.27 -4.45 16.56
C VAL A 196 -23.52 -2.96 16.33
N ASN A 197 -23.66 -2.52 15.07
CA ASN A 197 -23.82 -1.10 14.75
C ASN A 197 -25.03 -0.81 13.85
N ASP A 198 -25.86 -1.79 13.50
CA ASP A 198 -27.02 -1.66 12.60
C ASP A 198 -28.02 -0.56 12.99
N ARG A 199 -28.12 -0.24 14.29
CA ARG A 199 -28.91 0.90 14.81
C ARG A 199 -28.11 2.20 14.92
N HIS A 200 -26.78 2.11 14.93
CA HIS A 200 -25.83 3.21 15.16
C HIS A 200 -25.34 3.89 13.87
N VAL A 201 -25.40 3.21 12.72
CA VAL A 201 -24.96 3.78 11.44
C VAL A 201 -25.69 5.09 11.10
N ILE A 202 -26.92 5.29 11.58
CA ILE A 202 -27.67 6.55 11.44
C ILE A 202 -26.98 7.70 12.19
N GLU A 203 -26.49 7.45 13.41
CA GLU A 203 -25.75 8.44 14.18
C GLU A 203 -24.39 8.76 13.56
N VAL A 204 -23.74 7.76 12.94
CA VAL A 204 -22.52 8.00 12.16
C VAL A 204 -22.82 8.95 11.01
N ALA A 205 -23.87 8.70 10.21
CA ALA A 205 -24.26 9.55 9.10
C ALA A 205 -24.54 10.99 9.57
N ARG A 206 -25.37 11.16 10.60
CA ARG A 206 -25.66 12.47 11.21
C ARG A 206 -24.39 13.19 11.64
N LYS A 207 -23.52 12.52 12.40
CA LYS A 207 -22.31 13.14 12.95
C LYS A 207 -21.32 13.54 11.86
N THR A 208 -21.16 12.72 10.81
CA THR A 208 -20.28 13.07 9.69
C THR A 208 -20.85 14.17 8.80
N ALA A 209 -22.18 14.28 8.71
CA ALA A 209 -22.86 15.38 8.02
C ALA A 209 -22.61 16.72 8.71
N GLU A 210 -22.68 16.75 10.05
CA GLU A 210 -22.35 17.93 10.86
C GLU A 210 -20.92 18.43 10.65
N LEU A 211 -20.00 17.52 10.30
CA LEU A 211 -18.60 17.83 10.00
C LEU A 211 -18.34 18.10 8.51
N GLY A 212 -19.39 18.13 7.68
CA GLY A 212 -19.30 18.53 6.28
C GLY A 212 -18.92 17.43 5.30
N ALA A 213 -19.09 16.14 5.64
CA ALA A 213 -18.98 15.07 4.64
C ALA A 213 -19.95 15.30 3.47
N ASP A 214 -19.58 14.87 2.26
CA ASP A 214 -20.35 15.17 1.04
C ASP A 214 -21.23 13.99 0.61
N ILE A 215 -20.73 12.77 0.79
CA ILE A 215 -21.40 11.53 0.37
C ILE A 215 -21.26 10.48 1.46
N PHE A 216 -22.31 9.69 1.65
CA PHE A 216 -22.30 8.56 2.55
C PHE A 216 -22.57 7.25 1.78
N ASN A 217 -21.92 6.18 2.18
CA ASN A 217 -22.02 4.88 1.55
C ASN A 217 -22.18 3.79 2.62
N CYS A 218 -23.44 3.48 2.91
CA CYS A 218 -23.85 2.37 3.76
C CYS A 218 -23.69 1.05 3.02
N LEU A 219 -22.73 0.23 3.45
CA LEU A 219 -22.42 -1.07 2.83
C LEU A 219 -22.89 -2.22 3.73
N PRO A 220 -23.43 -3.32 3.17
CA PRO A 220 -23.71 -4.51 3.98
C PRO A 220 -22.42 -5.16 4.47
N TYR A 221 -22.43 -5.68 5.70
CA TYR A 221 -21.46 -6.67 6.13
C TYR A 221 -21.56 -7.93 5.26
N TYR A 222 -20.42 -8.47 4.84
CA TYR A 222 -20.36 -9.79 4.20
C TYR A 222 -19.61 -10.73 5.11
N ASN A 223 -20.13 -11.95 5.23
CA ASN A 223 -19.54 -12.95 6.08
C ASN A 223 -18.13 -13.31 5.57
N THR A 224 -17.15 -13.26 6.46
CA THR A 224 -15.76 -13.60 6.13
C THR A 224 -15.26 -14.64 7.12
N THR A 225 -14.83 -15.79 6.61
CA THR A 225 -14.29 -16.89 7.41
C THR A 225 -12.95 -16.53 8.05
N GLU A 226 -12.63 -17.20 9.16
CA GLU A 226 -11.41 -16.96 9.95
C GLU A 226 -11.33 -15.52 10.50
N THR A 227 -12.49 -14.95 10.85
CA THR A 227 -12.60 -13.63 11.49
C THR A 227 -13.39 -13.72 12.78
N VAL A 228 -13.23 -12.72 13.66
CA VAL A 228 -14.01 -12.66 14.92
C VAL A 228 -15.52 -12.58 14.62
N PHE A 229 -15.90 -11.96 13.51
CA PHE A 229 -17.29 -11.81 13.08
C PHE A 229 -17.79 -12.92 12.15
N GLU A 230 -17.04 -14.01 11.96
CA GLU A 230 -17.42 -15.10 11.05
C GLU A 230 -18.77 -15.76 11.38
N ASN A 231 -19.28 -15.60 12.60
CA ASN A 231 -20.58 -16.14 13.03
C ASN A 231 -21.72 -15.11 13.00
N ILE A 232 -21.44 -13.86 12.60
CA ILE A 232 -22.47 -12.85 12.37
C ILE A 232 -23.09 -13.12 10.98
N PRO A 233 -24.43 -13.19 10.86
CA PRO A 233 -25.08 -13.33 9.56
C PRO A 233 -24.99 -12.03 8.75
N GLU A 234 -25.05 -12.13 7.42
CA GLU A 234 -25.18 -10.97 6.55
C GLU A 234 -26.52 -10.25 6.79
N PRO A 235 -26.57 -8.91 6.74
CA PRO A 235 -27.82 -8.17 6.93
C PRO A 235 -28.80 -8.49 5.80
N HIS A 236 -30.07 -8.71 6.16
CA HIS A 236 -31.12 -8.88 5.16
C HIS A 236 -31.22 -7.65 4.24
N PRO A 237 -31.44 -7.80 2.92
CA PRO A 237 -31.51 -6.66 2.00
C PRO A 237 -32.51 -5.57 2.40
N GLU A 238 -33.64 -5.95 3.01
CA GLU A 238 -34.63 -4.99 3.53
C GLU A 238 -34.08 -4.13 4.69
N LEU A 239 -33.29 -4.73 5.58
CA LEU A 239 -32.62 -4.01 6.66
C LEU A 239 -31.64 -2.99 6.07
N VAL A 240 -30.81 -3.42 5.11
CA VAL A 240 -29.86 -2.56 4.41
C VAL A 240 -30.56 -1.38 3.74
N ALA A 241 -31.62 -1.64 2.97
CA ALA A 241 -32.41 -0.61 2.30
C ALA A 241 -33.06 0.36 3.30
N SER A 242 -33.54 -0.14 4.44
CA SER A 242 -34.12 0.70 5.48
C SER A 242 -33.10 1.63 6.14
N ILE A 243 -31.88 1.15 6.40
CA ILE A 243 -30.79 1.95 6.97
C ILE A 243 -30.31 2.98 5.94
N GLN A 244 -30.09 2.56 4.69
CA GLN A 244 -29.72 3.46 3.59
C GLN A 244 -30.74 4.59 3.41
N LYS A 245 -32.04 4.29 3.52
CA LYS A 245 -33.09 5.31 3.46
C LYS A 245 -32.99 6.32 4.60
N LYS A 246 -32.76 5.85 5.83
CA LYS A 246 -32.63 6.72 7.01
C LYS A 246 -31.34 7.57 6.96
N THR A 247 -30.23 6.99 6.54
CA THR A 247 -28.97 7.75 6.39
C THR A 247 -29.03 8.76 5.25
N ALA A 248 -29.87 8.51 4.23
CA ALA A 248 -30.12 9.47 3.15
C ALA A 248 -30.81 10.77 3.60
N GLU A 249 -31.42 10.79 4.80
CA GLU A 249 -31.98 12.00 5.39
C GLU A 249 -30.89 13.01 5.81
N TYR A 250 -29.65 12.52 6.02
CA TYR A 250 -28.51 13.35 6.43
C TYR A 250 -27.54 13.64 5.28
N LEU A 251 -27.21 12.62 4.47
CA LEU A 251 -26.22 12.72 3.40
C LEU A 251 -26.64 11.94 2.15
N PRO A 252 -26.34 12.45 0.94
CA PRO A 252 -26.54 11.71 -0.31
C PRO A 252 -25.91 10.31 -0.25
N GLN A 253 -26.69 9.29 -0.60
CA GLN A 253 -26.22 7.89 -0.62
C GLN A 253 -25.57 7.53 -1.96
N MET A 254 -24.42 6.87 -1.93
CA MET A 254 -23.85 6.20 -3.09
C MET A 254 -24.62 4.91 -3.41
N LYS A 255 -25.39 4.88 -4.51
CA LYS A 255 -26.28 3.74 -4.84
C LYS A 255 -25.68 2.67 -5.74
N HIS A 256 -24.54 2.95 -6.36
CA HIS A 256 -23.92 2.10 -7.39
C HIS A 256 -22.58 1.49 -6.97
N CYS A 257 -22.29 1.44 -5.66
CA CYS A 257 -21.05 0.86 -5.17
C CYS A 257 -21.02 -0.66 -5.44
N ALA A 258 -20.03 -1.11 -6.21
CA ALA A 258 -19.77 -2.54 -6.47
C ALA A 258 -18.70 -3.14 -5.53
N ARG A 259 -18.24 -2.40 -4.51
CA ARG A 259 -17.10 -2.76 -3.64
C ARG A 259 -15.90 -3.27 -4.45
N CYS A 260 -15.36 -2.34 -5.25
CA CYS A 260 -14.31 -2.63 -6.23
C CYS A 260 -13.07 -3.24 -5.56
N ARG A 261 -12.36 -4.12 -6.27
CA ARG A 261 -11.06 -4.70 -5.84
C ARG A 261 -9.96 -3.62 -5.72
N ALA A 262 -8.85 -3.93 -5.02
CA ALA A 262 -7.75 -2.97 -4.84
C ALA A 262 -6.89 -2.83 -6.09
N ASP A 263 -7.12 -3.72 -7.06
CA ASP A 263 -6.58 -3.75 -8.41
C ASP A 263 -7.68 -3.62 -9.49
N ALA A 264 -8.87 -3.13 -9.11
CA ALA A 264 -9.98 -2.99 -10.06
C ALA A 264 -9.65 -2.01 -11.19
N ILE A 265 -10.05 -2.35 -12.40
CA ILE A 265 -9.91 -1.52 -13.60
C ILE A 265 -11.19 -1.48 -14.43
N GLY A 266 -11.39 -0.42 -15.22
CA GLY A 266 -12.48 -0.31 -16.19
C GLY A 266 -13.74 0.31 -15.59
N ILE A 267 -14.92 -0.11 -16.05
CA ILE A 267 -16.24 0.44 -15.66
C ILE A 267 -16.78 -0.25 -14.40
N ILE A 268 -17.51 0.47 -13.55
CA ILE A 268 -18.04 -0.08 -12.29
C ILE A 268 -18.90 -1.32 -12.56
N GLY A 269 -18.57 -2.43 -11.89
CA GLY A 269 -19.26 -3.71 -12.04
C GLY A 269 -18.68 -4.65 -13.09
N GLN A 270 -17.72 -4.20 -13.92
CA GLN A 270 -16.97 -5.08 -14.83
C GLN A 270 -15.81 -5.75 -14.11
N GLU A 271 -15.49 -6.98 -14.52
CA GLU A 271 -14.27 -7.67 -14.11
C GLU A 271 -13.07 -7.21 -14.94
N ASN A 272 -11.86 -7.38 -14.40
CA ASN A 272 -10.63 -7.08 -15.10
C ASN A 272 -10.48 -8.03 -16.30
N SER A 273 -10.07 -7.52 -17.46
CA SER A 273 -9.78 -8.37 -18.61
C SER A 273 -8.51 -9.21 -18.38
N GLU A 274 -8.37 -10.33 -19.08
CA GLU A 274 -7.19 -11.19 -18.97
C GLU A 274 -5.90 -10.45 -19.35
N GLU A 275 -5.96 -9.59 -20.36
CA GLU A 275 -4.82 -8.77 -20.79
C GLU A 275 -4.35 -7.84 -19.68
N ILE A 276 -5.28 -7.18 -18.99
CA ILE A 276 -4.92 -6.27 -17.90
C ILE A 276 -4.34 -7.03 -16.70
N MET A 277 -4.91 -8.19 -16.38
CA MET A 277 -4.35 -9.04 -15.32
C MET A 277 -2.94 -9.52 -15.65
N LYS A 278 -2.64 -9.77 -16.93
CA LYS A 278 -1.30 -10.08 -17.42
C LYS A 278 -0.36 -8.89 -17.25
N GLU A 279 -0.77 -7.68 -17.63
CA GLU A 279 0.03 -6.46 -17.44
C GLU A 279 0.33 -6.20 -15.95
N LEU A 280 -0.63 -6.41 -15.05
CA LEU A 280 -0.43 -6.31 -13.61
C LEU A 280 0.63 -7.32 -13.11
N GLN A 281 0.55 -8.56 -13.60
CA GLN A 281 1.48 -9.63 -13.27
C GLN A 281 2.88 -9.34 -13.79
N GLU A 282 3.01 -8.82 -15.01
CA GLU A 282 4.28 -8.43 -15.61
C GLU A 282 4.89 -7.26 -14.84
N ALA A 283 4.13 -6.21 -14.55
CA ALA A 283 4.58 -5.06 -13.78
C ALA A 283 5.08 -5.47 -12.37
N ALA A 284 4.41 -6.41 -11.70
CA ALA A 284 4.84 -6.92 -10.40
C ALA A 284 6.20 -7.65 -10.44
N ASN A 285 6.55 -8.25 -11.60
CA ASN A 285 7.80 -8.98 -11.79
C ASN A 285 8.94 -8.10 -12.33
N MET A 286 8.66 -6.84 -12.68
CA MET A 286 9.69 -5.91 -13.15
C MET A 286 10.58 -5.43 -11.99
N PRO A 287 11.77 -4.87 -12.27
CA PRO A 287 12.57 -4.17 -11.27
C PRO A 287 11.74 -3.08 -10.56
N ARG A 288 12.14 -2.68 -9.35
CA ARG A 288 11.41 -1.67 -8.55
C ARG A 288 11.20 -0.34 -9.27
N LYS A 289 12.09 0.02 -10.21
CA LYS A 289 12.00 1.22 -11.05
C LYS A 289 12.16 0.86 -12.53
N PRO A 290 11.11 0.33 -13.18
CA PRO A 290 11.22 -0.18 -14.56
C PRO A 290 11.50 0.90 -15.60
N GLN A 291 11.26 2.18 -15.28
CA GLN A 291 11.52 3.32 -16.16
C GLN A 291 13.01 3.72 -16.19
N GLU A 292 13.79 3.31 -15.19
CA GLU A 292 15.22 3.64 -15.11
C GLU A 292 16.08 2.52 -15.70
N TYR A 293 17.06 2.88 -16.53
CA TYR A 293 18.04 1.92 -17.03
C TYR A 293 19.05 1.57 -15.94
N ARG A 294 18.77 0.50 -15.20
CA ARG A 294 19.64 -0.04 -14.15
C ARG A 294 20.17 -1.42 -14.55
N PRO A 295 21.25 -1.51 -15.35
CA PRO A 295 21.68 -2.76 -15.97
C PRO A 295 22.45 -3.68 -15.01
N TYR A 296 22.80 -3.23 -13.81
CA TYR A 296 23.74 -3.93 -12.96
C TYR A 296 23.14 -4.57 -11.71
N VAL A 297 23.82 -5.60 -11.22
CA VAL A 297 23.59 -6.22 -9.90
C VAL A 297 24.85 -6.04 -9.06
N ALA A 298 24.69 -5.41 -7.89
CA ALA A 298 25.76 -5.26 -6.92
C ALA A 298 25.78 -6.43 -5.94
N VAL A 299 26.96 -6.83 -5.47
CA VAL A 299 27.14 -7.98 -4.59
C VAL A 299 28.16 -7.67 -3.50
N THR A 300 27.88 -8.05 -2.26
CA THR A 300 28.85 -8.01 -1.16
C THR A 300 29.48 -9.40 -0.97
N SER A 301 30.81 -9.46 -0.94
CA SER A 301 31.56 -10.72 -0.85
C SER A 301 32.92 -10.50 -0.21
N MET A 302 33.33 -11.42 0.67
CA MET A 302 34.64 -11.37 1.31
C MET A 302 35.75 -11.77 0.30
N GLU A 303 35.57 -12.86 -0.42
CA GLU A 303 36.56 -13.42 -1.36
C GLU A 303 36.24 -13.21 -2.86
N GLY A 304 35.03 -12.77 -3.19
CA GLY A 304 34.59 -12.55 -4.58
C GLY A 304 34.01 -13.77 -5.30
N VAL A 305 33.64 -14.82 -4.57
CA VAL A 305 33.03 -16.04 -5.11
C VAL A 305 31.64 -16.29 -4.53
N LEU A 306 31.44 -16.01 -3.24
CA LEU A 306 30.18 -16.25 -2.52
C LEU A 306 29.52 -14.95 -2.05
N VAL A 307 28.19 -14.96 -1.97
CA VAL A 307 27.41 -13.93 -1.26
C VAL A 307 27.47 -14.23 0.24
N ASN A 308 28.57 -13.84 0.89
CA ASN A 308 28.88 -14.23 2.26
C ASN A 308 29.22 -13.06 3.19
N GLN A 309 29.10 -11.81 2.72
CA GLN A 309 29.41 -10.63 3.50
C GLN A 309 28.15 -9.87 3.92
N HIS A 310 28.10 -9.44 5.17
CA HIS A 310 27.04 -8.58 5.68
C HIS A 310 27.22 -7.15 5.15
N LEU A 311 26.14 -6.48 4.75
CA LEU A 311 26.20 -5.13 4.16
C LEU A 311 26.91 -4.10 5.07
N GLY A 312 26.72 -4.24 6.38
CA GLY A 312 27.38 -3.44 7.41
C GLY A 312 28.90 -3.47 7.38
N GLU A 313 29.47 -4.59 6.93
CA GLU A 313 30.90 -4.89 6.99
C GLU A 313 31.56 -4.82 5.60
N ALA A 314 30.76 -4.67 4.55
CA ALA A 314 31.23 -4.56 3.18
C ALA A 314 32.14 -3.32 3.02
N ASP A 315 33.36 -3.58 2.55
CA ASP A 315 34.35 -2.59 2.16
C ASP A 315 34.29 -2.28 0.66
N ARG A 316 33.67 -3.15 -0.14
CA ARG A 316 33.46 -2.96 -1.58
C ARG A 316 32.19 -3.66 -2.06
N PHE A 317 31.73 -3.24 -3.23
CA PHE A 317 30.66 -3.88 -3.99
C PHE A 317 31.22 -4.41 -5.30
N LEU A 318 30.95 -5.67 -5.62
CA LEU A 318 31.25 -6.26 -6.92
C LEU A 318 30.04 -6.05 -7.82
N VAL A 319 30.26 -5.40 -8.98
CA VAL A 319 29.19 -4.99 -9.89
C VAL A 319 29.18 -5.90 -11.09
N TYR A 320 28.06 -6.58 -11.32
CA TYR A 320 27.88 -7.55 -12.39
C TYR A 320 26.85 -7.08 -13.43
N ALA A 321 27.07 -7.48 -14.67
CA ALA A 321 26.10 -7.42 -15.76
C ALA A 321 25.90 -8.82 -16.36
N MET A 322 24.86 -9.00 -17.17
CA MET A 322 24.74 -10.19 -18.02
C MET A 322 25.41 -9.93 -19.37
N ASP A 323 26.25 -10.88 -19.79
CA ASP A 323 26.72 -10.92 -21.17
C ASP A 323 25.55 -11.32 -22.10
N PRO A 324 25.17 -10.46 -23.07
CA PRO A 324 24.06 -10.72 -23.97
C PRO A 324 24.29 -11.92 -24.90
N THR A 325 25.54 -12.37 -25.06
CA THR A 325 25.89 -13.48 -25.96
C THR A 325 25.96 -14.82 -25.23
N SER A 326 26.54 -14.84 -24.03
CA SER A 326 26.79 -16.09 -23.29
C SER A 326 25.75 -16.38 -22.21
N ASP A 327 24.87 -15.43 -21.88
CA ASP A 327 23.92 -15.50 -20.76
C ASP A 327 24.64 -15.87 -19.44
N ARG A 328 25.83 -15.28 -19.24
CA ARG A 328 26.63 -15.44 -18.02
C ARG A 328 26.82 -14.10 -17.32
N PRO A 329 26.80 -14.10 -15.97
CA PRO A 329 27.26 -12.97 -15.19
C PRO A 329 28.72 -12.62 -15.49
N VAL A 330 28.99 -11.35 -15.76
CA VAL A 330 30.34 -10.81 -15.96
C VAL A 330 30.58 -9.73 -14.92
N LEU A 331 31.70 -9.83 -14.20
CA LEU A 331 32.17 -8.78 -13.31
C LEU A 331 32.59 -7.58 -14.16
N VAL A 332 31.87 -6.46 -13.99
CA VAL A 332 32.13 -5.21 -14.70
C VAL A 332 33.21 -4.42 -13.99
N GLU A 333 33.06 -4.25 -12.67
CA GLU A 333 33.98 -3.49 -11.83
C GLU A 333 33.78 -3.80 -10.34
N SER A 334 34.65 -3.21 -9.51
CA SER A 334 34.47 -3.17 -8.06
C SER A 334 34.42 -1.72 -7.59
N ARG A 335 33.43 -1.39 -6.77
CA ARG A 335 33.21 -0.05 -6.22
C ARG A 335 33.52 -0.05 -4.72
N GLN A 336 34.37 0.87 -4.28
CA GLN A 336 34.71 1.01 -2.86
C GLN A 336 33.47 1.46 -2.07
N ALA A 337 33.14 0.74 -0.99
CA ALA A 337 32.05 1.13 -0.11
C ALA A 337 32.45 2.34 0.74
N PRO A 338 31.50 3.24 1.06
CA PRO A 338 31.76 4.31 2.02
C PRO A 338 32.18 3.72 3.38
N PRO A 339 33.06 4.42 4.14
CA PRO A 339 33.58 3.94 5.42
C PRO A 339 32.47 3.47 6.37
N SER A 340 32.77 2.46 7.17
CA SER A 340 31.87 1.99 8.22
C SER A 340 31.62 3.09 9.28
N GLY A 341 30.45 3.05 9.91
CA GLY A 341 29.96 4.14 10.76
C GLY A 341 29.11 5.16 9.99
N GLY A 342 28.79 6.30 10.60
CA GLY A 342 28.07 7.40 9.93
C GLY A 342 26.53 7.29 9.88
N GLY A 343 25.93 6.22 10.41
CA GLY A 343 24.48 6.07 10.49
C GLY A 343 23.81 6.10 9.12
N SER A 344 22.70 6.85 8.98
CA SER A 344 21.93 6.93 7.74
C SER A 344 22.71 7.51 6.55
N MET A 345 23.65 8.43 6.79
CA MET A 345 24.43 9.08 5.72
C MET A 345 25.26 8.08 4.91
N ARG A 346 25.74 7.01 5.55
CA ARG A 346 26.46 5.94 4.84
C ARG A 346 25.56 5.29 3.80
N TRP A 347 24.30 5.02 4.16
CA TRP A 347 23.35 4.33 3.29
C TRP A 347 22.85 5.20 2.15
N GLU A 348 22.74 6.51 2.37
CA GLU A 348 22.51 7.48 1.30
C GLU A 348 23.67 7.50 0.30
N ALA A 349 24.92 7.49 0.79
CA ALA A 349 26.10 7.41 -0.07
C ALA A 349 26.16 6.08 -0.86
N VAL A 350 25.80 4.96 -0.22
CA VAL A 350 25.67 3.65 -0.92
C VAL A 350 24.56 3.70 -1.97
N ALA A 351 23.41 4.32 -1.67
CA ALA A 351 22.33 4.48 -2.64
C ALA A 351 22.78 5.28 -3.87
N THR A 352 23.56 6.33 -3.68
CA THR A 352 24.16 7.10 -4.79
C THR A 352 25.18 6.28 -5.56
N LEU A 353 26.07 5.58 -4.85
CA LEU A 353 27.14 4.74 -5.44
C LEU A 353 26.58 3.61 -6.32
N LEU A 354 25.42 3.06 -5.96
CA LEU A 354 24.78 1.93 -6.63
C LEU A 354 23.50 2.35 -7.37
N SER A 355 23.40 3.62 -7.78
CA SER A 355 22.18 4.17 -8.40
C SER A 355 21.80 3.52 -9.75
N ASP A 356 22.77 2.97 -10.47
CA ASP A 356 22.63 2.22 -11.72
C ASP A 356 22.43 0.71 -11.51
N CYS A 357 22.42 0.25 -10.26
CA CYS A 357 22.15 -1.14 -9.91
C CYS A 357 20.65 -1.32 -9.64
N ARG A 358 20.07 -2.40 -10.17
CA ARG A 358 18.67 -2.78 -9.90
C ARG A 358 18.54 -3.56 -8.59
N THR A 359 19.59 -4.31 -8.25
CA THR A 359 19.57 -5.27 -7.16
C THR A 359 20.91 -5.27 -6.43
N LEU A 360 20.86 -5.50 -5.12
CA LEU A 360 21.99 -5.69 -4.24
C LEU A 360 21.86 -7.06 -3.54
N LEU A 361 22.82 -7.95 -3.78
CA LEU A 361 22.90 -9.28 -3.15
C LEU A 361 23.81 -9.22 -1.93
N VAL A 362 23.29 -9.60 -0.77
CA VAL A 362 24.00 -9.53 0.52
C VAL A 362 23.80 -10.80 1.34
N ASN A 363 24.72 -11.09 2.26
CA ASN A 363 24.50 -12.19 3.22
C ASN A 363 23.61 -11.78 4.40
N GLY A 364 23.50 -10.47 4.64
CA GLY A 364 22.60 -9.91 5.63
C GLY A 364 22.57 -8.37 5.59
N VAL A 365 21.44 -7.82 6.03
CA VAL A 365 21.19 -6.38 6.09
C VAL A 365 20.36 -6.05 7.33
N GLY A 366 20.64 -4.90 7.95
CA GLY A 366 19.84 -4.38 9.06
C GLY A 366 18.61 -3.58 8.60
N PRO A 367 17.61 -3.34 9.46
CA PRO A 367 16.37 -2.66 9.06
C PRO A 367 16.55 -1.24 8.51
N SER A 368 17.54 -0.50 9.02
CA SER A 368 17.82 0.88 8.58
C SER A 368 18.43 0.95 7.17
N PRO A 369 19.53 0.23 6.85
CA PRO A 369 20.05 0.18 5.49
C PRO A 369 19.03 -0.37 4.50
N GLU A 370 18.30 -1.42 4.87
CA GLU A 370 17.28 -2.02 4.01
C GLU A 370 16.25 -0.98 3.58
N LYS A 371 15.68 -0.24 4.54
CA LYS A 371 14.72 0.82 4.25
C LYS A 371 15.30 1.86 3.27
N ILE A 372 16.48 2.43 3.57
CA ILE A 372 17.06 3.53 2.79
C ILE A 372 17.36 3.10 1.35
N LEU A 373 18.00 1.94 1.18
CA LEU A 373 18.38 1.44 -0.14
C LEU A 373 17.16 0.97 -0.95
N THR A 374 16.16 0.35 -0.32
CA THR A 374 14.92 -0.01 -1.01
C THR A 374 14.13 1.21 -1.46
N SER A 375 14.12 2.30 -0.67
CA SER A 375 13.54 3.58 -1.07
C SER A 375 14.28 4.25 -2.23
N SER A 376 15.59 3.98 -2.43
CA SER A 376 16.33 4.50 -3.60
C SER A 376 16.10 3.71 -4.90
N GLY A 377 15.31 2.63 -4.82
CA GLY A 377 14.98 1.76 -5.95
C GLY A 377 15.83 0.49 -6.05
N LEU A 378 16.71 0.21 -5.09
CA LEU A 378 17.45 -1.05 -5.03
C LEU A 378 16.59 -2.17 -4.44
N GLU A 379 16.48 -3.27 -5.17
CA GLU A 379 15.99 -4.51 -4.59
C GLU A 379 17.11 -5.20 -3.79
N ILE A 380 16.81 -5.72 -2.60
CA ILE A 380 17.81 -6.36 -1.77
C ILE A 380 17.43 -7.82 -1.58
N TYR A 381 18.34 -8.72 -1.92
CA TYR A 381 18.19 -10.15 -1.61
C TYR A 381 19.22 -10.56 -0.58
N THR A 382 18.73 -11.21 0.48
CA THR A 382 19.59 -11.84 1.49
C THR A 382 19.80 -13.31 1.11
N LEU A 383 20.99 -13.63 0.59
CA LEU A 383 21.33 -14.94 0.03
C LEU A 383 22.62 -15.49 0.66
N ASP A 384 22.76 -16.82 0.62
CA ASP A 384 23.99 -17.53 0.93
C ASP A 384 24.26 -18.52 -0.21
N GLY A 385 25.35 -18.32 -0.96
CA GLY A 385 25.65 -19.13 -2.15
C GLY A 385 26.57 -18.46 -3.16
N VAL A 386 26.71 -19.09 -4.33
CA VAL A 386 27.60 -18.63 -5.40
C VAL A 386 27.05 -17.37 -6.06
N ILE A 387 27.91 -16.37 -6.27
CA ILE A 387 27.52 -15.09 -6.87
C ILE A 387 26.87 -15.28 -8.25
N GLU A 388 27.42 -16.17 -9.07
CA GLU A 388 26.93 -16.43 -10.43
C GLU A 388 25.45 -16.86 -10.43
N ASP A 389 25.06 -17.75 -9.51
CA ASP A 389 23.69 -18.23 -9.41
C ASP A 389 22.74 -17.12 -8.96
N GLY A 390 23.17 -16.30 -7.99
CA GLY A 390 22.39 -15.16 -7.51
C GLY A 390 22.18 -14.11 -8.61
N VAL A 391 23.25 -13.71 -9.31
CA VAL A 391 23.14 -12.73 -10.40
C VAL A 391 22.26 -13.26 -11.53
N ARG A 392 22.47 -14.51 -11.96
CA ARG A 392 21.65 -15.14 -12.99
C ARG A 392 20.18 -15.24 -12.56
N GLY A 393 19.91 -15.56 -11.30
CA GLY A 393 18.57 -15.60 -10.73
C GLY A 393 17.83 -14.28 -10.89
N VAL A 394 18.49 -13.16 -10.58
CA VAL A 394 17.94 -11.80 -10.73
C VAL A 394 17.58 -11.49 -12.19
N PHE A 395 18.46 -11.76 -13.16
CA PHE A 395 18.19 -11.41 -14.56
C PHE A 395 17.20 -12.36 -15.26
N SER A 396 17.17 -13.63 -14.86
CA SER A 396 16.27 -14.63 -15.46
C SER A 396 14.90 -14.71 -14.79
N GLY A 397 14.69 -14.01 -13.66
CA GLY A 397 13.47 -14.10 -12.85
C GLY A 397 13.24 -15.49 -12.24
N ARG A 398 14.30 -16.30 -12.10
CA ARG A 398 14.21 -17.64 -11.52
C ARG A 398 14.07 -17.55 -10.01
N ASP A 399 13.39 -18.55 -9.44
CA ASP A 399 13.24 -18.67 -8.00
C ASP A 399 14.61 -18.89 -7.31
N MET A 400 14.98 -17.95 -6.45
CA MET A 400 16.19 -17.97 -5.65
C MET A 400 15.96 -18.47 -4.21
N THR A 401 14.77 -19.03 -3.90
CA THR A 401 14.43 -19.52 -2.55
C THR A 401 15.46 -20.50 -1.98
N HIS A 402 16.04 -21.36 -2.82
CA HIS A 402 17.09 -22.32 -2.42
C HIS A 402 18.40 -21.66 -1.95
N LEU A 403 18.65 -20.41 -2.37
CA LEU A 403 19.78 -19.58 -1.92
C LEU A 403 19.39 -18.66 -0.77
N SER A 404 18.08 -18.55 -0.48
CA SER A 404 17.59 -17.62 0.53
C SER A 404 17.81 -18.20 1.92
N ARG A 405 18.35 -17.37 2.82
CA ARG A 405 18.40 -17.74 4.23
C ARG A 405 16.99 -17.69 4.78
N ILE A 406 16.46 -18.84 5.20
CA ILE A 406 15.33 -18.86 6.15
C ILE A 406 15.83 -18.08 7.37
N SER A 407 15.22 -16.93 7.63
CA SER A 407 15.54 -16.14 8.81
C SER A 407 15.31 -17.01 10.04
N GLN A 408 16.39 -17.54 10.63
CA GLN A 408 16.34 -18.16 11.95
C GLN A 408 16.17 -17.06 13.01
N MET A 409 15.08 -16.29 12.93
CA MET A 409 14.51 -15.64 14.10
C MET A 409 13.85 -16.74 14.94
N HIS A 410 14.66 -17.53 15.67
CA HIS A 410 14.31 -18.33 16.88
C HIS A 410 15.31 -19.49 17.10
N ALA A 411 16.63 -19.24 17.11
CA ALA A 411 17.59 -20.13 17.76
C ALA A 411 18.99 -19.51 17.83
N CYS A 412 19.26 -18.69 18.86
CA CYS A 412 20.53 -18.69 19.62
C CYS A 412 20.57 -17.49 20.55
N LYS A 413 20.09 -17.70 21.78
CA LYS A 413 20.68 -17.02 22.95
C LYS A 413 22.03 -17.67 23.21
N THR A 414 23.05 -17.29 22.45
CA THR A 414 24.43 -17.70 22.73
C THR A 414 25.39 -16.63 22.21
N SER A 415 25.87 -15.82 23.16
CA SER A 415 27.09 -15.01 23.11
C SER A 415 27.43 -14.30 21.80
N CYS A 416 26.89 -13.09 21.64
CA CYS A 416 27.65 -12.04 20.95
C CYS A 416 28.86 -11.67 21.81
N SER A 417 30.05 -12.12 21.43
CA SER A 417 31.32 -11.61 21.95
C SER A 417 31.64 -10.28 21.26
N GLY A 418 30.90 -9.23 21.63
CA GLY A 418 31.32 -7.86 21.39
C GLY A 418 32.13 -7.40 22.61
N THR A 419 33.44 -7.25 22.46
CA THR A 419 34.26 -6.56 23.45
C THR A 419 33.88 -5.09 23.44
N GLY A 420 32.89 -4.73 24.27
CA GLY A 420 32.58 -3.35 24.60
C GLY A 420 33.75 -2.71 25.33
N GLY A 421 34.57 -1.97 24.58
CA GLY A 421 35.64 -1.12 25.10
C GLY A 421 35.50 0.26 24.49
N GLY A 422 34.87 1.17 25.22
CA GLY A 422 34.68 2.57 24.85
C GLY A 422 34.27 3.36 26.08
N SER A 423 35.22 3.55 26.99
CA SER A 423 35.13 4.49 28.12
C SER A 423 35.72 5.82 27.66
N GLY A 424 34.99 6.92 27.83
CA GLY A 424 35.44 8.29 27.56
C GLY A 424 34.34 9.18 27.05
#